data_AF-A0A973X6P7-F1
#
_entry.id   AF-A0A973X6P7-F1
#
_cell.length_a   1.000
_cell.length_b   1.000
_cell.length_c   1.000
_cell.angle_alpha   90.00
_cell.angle_beta   90.00
_cell.angle_gamma   90.00
#
_symmetry.space_group_name_H-M   'P 1'
#
loop_
_entity.id
_entity.type
_entity.pdbx_description
1 polymer ?
#
loop_
_entity_poly.entity_id
_entity_poly.type
_entity_poly.pdbx_seq_one_letter_code
_entity_poly.pdbx_strand_id
1 'polypeptide(L)'
;MLAKITAKNQLTLPKSVTQAVAATEYFEVEARAGQIILTPVRIHRGDAVRAKLAELGLADADIANAVAWARAPAQAPSLAAEPLAEYKTPPAKAQKPAAKKVRPNA
;
A
#
# COMPACT_ATOMS: atom_id res chain seq x y z
N MET A 1 -14.52 -41.10 -10.13
CA MET A 1 -15.25 -40.66 -11.35
C MET A 1 -14.27 -40.63 -12.50
N LEU A 2 -14.72 -40.96 -13.72
CA LEU A 2 -13.88 -40.96 -14.92
C LEU A 2 -14.27 -39.76 -15.79
N ALA A 3 -13.30 -39.00 -16.29
CA ALA A 3 -13.51 -37.89 -17.22
C ALA A 3 -13.11 -38.33 -18.64
N LYS A 4 -13.81 -37.81 -19.65
CA LYS A 4 -13.54 -38.09 -21.07
C LYS A 4 -12.87 -36.88 -21.72
N ILE A 5 -11.91 -37.13 -22.60
CA ILE A 5 -11.28 -36.11 -23.45
C ILE A 5 -12.28 -35.68 -24.54
N THR A 6 -12.47 -34.37 -24.71
CA THR A 6 -13.33 -33.81 -25.78
C THR A 6 -12.52 -33.45 -27.03
N ALA A 7 -13.19 -32.99 -28.10
CA ALA A 7 -12.60 -32.72 -29.42
C ALA A 7 -11.49 -31.64 -29.47
N LYS A 8 -11.10 -31.05 -28.34
CA LYS A 8 -10.04 -30.03 -28.23
C LYS A 8 -9.05 -30.33 -27.11
N ASN A 9 -8.85 -31.61 -26.77
CA ASN A 9 -8.05 -32.03 -25.61
C ASN A 9 -8.50 -31.39 -24.29
N GLN A 10 -9.79 -31.05 -24.16
CA GLN A 10 -10.31 -30.48 -22.92
C GLN A 10 -10.63 -31.61 -21.93
N LEU A 11 -10.23 -31.39 -20.68
CA LEU A 11 -10.54 -32.25 -19.55
C LEU A 11 -11.67 -31.61 -18.73
N THR A 12 -12.84 -32.24 -18.72
CA THR A 12 -13.97 -31.77 -17.91
C THR A 12 -13.92 -32.40 -16.53
N LEU A 13 -13.80 -31.58 -15.48
CA LEU A 13 -13.77 -32.05 -14.10
C LEU A 13 -15.13 -31.91 -13.42
N PRO A 14 -15.52 -32.85 -12.52
CA PRO A 14 -16.72 -32.70 -11.70
C PRO A 14 -16.65 -31.45 -10.82
N LYS A 15 -17.78 -30.75 -10.70
CA LYS A 15 -17.89 -29.52 -9.89
C LYS A 15 -17.50 -29.71 -8.42
N SER A 16 -17.79 -30.88 -7.86
CA SER A 16 -17.40 -31.23 -6.49
C SER A 16 -15.88 -31.24 -6.28
N VAL A 17 -15.12 -31.69 -7.29
CA VAL A 17 -13.65 -31.73 -7.24
C VAL A 17 -13.09 -30.33 -7.36
N THR A 18 -13.55 -29.53 -8.31
CA THR A 18 -13.05 -28.15 -8.49
C THR A 18 -13.38 -27.23 -7.32
N GLN A 19 -14.50 -27.45 -6.64
CA GLN A 19 -14.84 -26.72 -5.41
C GLN A 19 -13.91 -27.05 -4.24
N ALA A 20 -13.45 -28.31 -4.12
CA ALA A 20 -12.58 -28.73 -3.03
C ALA A 20 -11.18 -28.09 -3.10
N VAL A 21 -10.68 -27.78 -4.30
CA VAL A 21 -9.34 -27.19 -4.52
C VAL A 21 -9.37 -25.65 -4.63
N ALA A 22 -10.47 -25.02 -4.18
CA ALA A 22 -10.78 -23.60 -4.22
C ALA A 22 -11.14 -23.02 -5.61
N ALA A 23 -12.05 -22.05 -5.63
CA ALA A 23 -12.49 -21.35 -6.83
C ALA A 23 -11.37 -20.44 -7.35
N THR A 24 -10.58 -20.97 -8.28
CA THR A 24 -9.52 -20.24 -8.97
C THR A 24 -9.74 -20.40 -10.48
N GLU A 25 -9.43 -19.34 -11.24
CA GLU A 25 -9.65 -19.28 -12.68
C GLU A 25 -8.57 -20.03 -13.48
N TYR A 26 -7.37 -20.20 -12.92
CA TYR A 26 -6.21 -20.77 -13.61
C TYR A 26 -5.55 -21.89 -12.82
N PHE A 27 -5.10 -22.94 -13.51
CA PHE A 27 -4.34 -24.02 -12.93
C PHE A 27 -2.99 -24.11 -13.63
N GLU A 28 -1.93 -24.27 -12.85
CA GLU A 28 -0.68 -24.82 -13.35
C GLU A 28 -0.87 -26.31 -13.64
N VAL A 29 -0.36 -26.76 -14.78
CA VAL A 29 -0.55 -28.11 -15.28
C VAL A 29 0.81 -28.77 -15.41
N GLU A 30 1.06 -29.80 -14.62
CA GLU A 30 2.28 -30.60 -14.68
C GLU A 30 1.93 -32.08 -14.95
N ALA A 31 2.75 -32.78 -15.72
CA ALA A 31 2.69 -34.22 -15.88
C ALA A 31 3.78 -34.88 -15.02
N ARG A 32 3.38 -35.64 -13.99
CA ARG A 32 4.31 -36.32 -13.07
C ARG A 32 3.92 -37.77 -12.89
N ALA A 33 4.84 -38.69 -13.22
CA ALA A 33 4.64 -40.14 -13.09
C ALA A 33 3.33 -40.66 -13.73
N GLY A 34 2.97 -40.13 -14.91
CA GLY A 34 1.73 -40.52 -15.62
C GLY A 34 0.45 -39.90 -15.05
N GLN A 35 0.56 -38.99 -14.07
CA GLN A 35 -0.56 -38.23 -13.54
C GLN A 35 -0.49 -36.77 -14.01
N ILE A 36 -1.65 -36.16 -14.24
CA ILE A 36 -1.76 -34.72 -14.46
C ILE A 36 -2.04 -34.08 -13.10
N ILE A 37 -1.13 -33.24 -12.63
CA ILE A 37 -1.27 -32.45 -11.42
C ILE A 37 -1.81 -31.08 -11.83
N LEU A 38 -2.91 -30.67 -11.19
CA LEU A 38 -3.54 -29.38 -11.38
C LEU A 38 -3.39 -28.57 -10.08
N THR A 39 -2.48 -27.62 -10.09
CA THR A 39 -2.24 -26.74 -8.93
C THR A 39 -2.98 -25.42 -9.16
N PRO A 40 -3.91 -25.01 -8.29
CA PRO A 40 -4.60 -23.74 -8.46
C PRO A 40 -3.61 -22.58 -8.35
N VAL A 41 -3.58 -21.73 -9.37
CA VAL A 41 -2.76 -20.52 -9.39
C VAL A 41 -3.65 -19.29 -9.44
N ARG A 42 -3.50 -18.42 -8.45
CA ARG A 42 -4.14 -17.10 -8.47
C ARG A 42 -3.25 -16.15 -9.25
N ILE A 43 -3.70 -15.74 -10.44
CA ILE A 43 -3.03 -14.66 -11.17
C ILE A 43 -3.34 -13.35 -10.44
N HIS A 44 -2.42 -12.91 -9.60
CA HIS A 44 -2.55 -11.62 -8.93
C HIS A 44 -2.09 -10.51 -9.87
N ARG A 45 -2.92 -9.48 -10.07
CA ARG A 45 -2.49 -8.23 -10.75
C ARG A 45 -1.24 -7.62 -10.10
N GLY A 46 -1.02 -7.89 -8.81
CA GLY A 46 0.19 -7.51 -8.08
C GLY A 46 1.49 -8.10 -8.67
N ASP A 47 1.45 -9.28 -9.29
CA ASP A 47 2.62 -9.87 -9.94
C ASP A 47 2.96 -9.12 -11.24
N ALA A 48 1.94 -8.73 -12.01
CA ALA A 48 2.13 -7.86 -13.18
C ALA A 48 2.70 -6.49 -12.76
N VAL A 49 2.25 -5.94 -11.63
CA VAL A 49 2.80 -4.70 -11.07
C VAL A 49 4.25 -4.88 -10.64
N ARG A 50 4.58 -5.95 -9.90
CA ARG A 50 5.96 -6.28 -9.51
C ARG A 50 6.88 -6.49 -10.71
N ALA A 51 6.42 -7.19 -11.74
CA ALA A 51 7.16 -7.37 -12.98
C ALA A 51 7.41 -6.04 -13.68
N LYS A 52 6.42 -5.13 -13.72
CA LYS A 52 6.60 -3.80 -14.32
C LYS A 52 7.55 -2.93 -13.51
N LEU A 53 7.50 -2.98 -12.17
CA LEU A 53 8.44 -2.28 -11.31
C LEU A 53 9.87 -2.77 -11.54
N ALA A 54 10.08 -4.08 -11.66
CA ALA A 54 11.38 -4.66 -11.98
C ALA A 54 11.90 -4.24 -13.36
N GLU A 55 11.04 -4.19 -14.39
CA GLU A 55 11.40 -3.69 -15.73
C GLU A 55 11.85 -2.23 -15.70
N LEU A 56 11.26 -1.42 -14.82
CA LEU A 56 11.64 -0.02 -14.60
C LEU A 56 12.88 0.13 -13.71
N GLY A 57 13.48 -0.98 -13.27
CA GLY A 57 14.65 -0.99 -12.38
C GLY A 57 14.34 -0.60 -10.94
N LEU A 58 13.06 -0.59 -10.55
CA LEU A 58 12.62 -0.30 -9.18
C LEU A 58 12.65 -1.60 -8.36
N ALA A 59 13.65 -1.72 -7.51
CA ALA A 59 13.85 -2.86 -6.64
C ALA A 59 13.09 -2.70 -5.31
N ASP A 60 13.04 -3.77 -4.52
CA ASP A 60 12.40 -3.77 -3.19
C ASP A 60 12.97 -2.67 -2.26
N ALA A 61 14.26 -2.35 -2.42
CA ALA A 61 14.91 -1.27 -1.69
C ALA A 61 14.32 0.11 -2.06
N ASP A 62 14.01 0.36 -3.32
CA ASP A 62 13.42 1.62 -3.79
C ASP A 62 12.00 1.78 -3.25
N ILE A 63 11.25 0.69 -3.19
CA ILE A 63 9.90 0.66 -2.59
C ILE A 63 10.00 0.96 -1.09
N ALA A 64 10.94 0.32 -0.39
CA ALA A 64 11.15 0.57 1.04
C ALA A 64 11.53 2.03 1.32
N ASN A 65 12.43 2.60 0.50
CA ASN A 65 12.84 3.99 0.59
C ASN A 65 11.68 4.95 0.32
N ALA A 66 10.87 4.68 -0.71
CA ALA A 66 9.69 5.49 -1.03
C ALA A 66 8.65 5.47 0.11
N VAL A 67 8.41 4.31 0.72
CA VAL A 67 7.52 4.18 1.88
C VAL A 67 8.07 4.91 3.09
N ALA A 68 9.38 4.79 3.36
CA ALA A 68 10.04 5.50 4.46
C ALA A 68 9.96 7.02 4.26
N TRP A 69 10.21 7.51 3.04
CA TRP A 69 10.08 8.91 2.67
C TRP A 69 8.64 9.42 2.84
N ALA A 70 7.65 8.68 2.32
CA ALA A 70 6.24 9.07 2.41
C ALA A 70 5.72 9.10 3.86
N ARG A 71 6.32 8.32 4.76
CA ARG A 71 5.99 8.30 6.19
C ARG A 71 6.81 9.26 7.03
N ALA A 72 7.83 9.91 6.46
CA ALA A 72 8.60 10.91 7.17
C ALA A 72 7.69 12.12 7.49
N PRO A 73 7.82 12.73 8.68
CA PRO A 73 7.08 13.95 9.00
C PRO A 73 7.46 15.03 7.99
N ALA A 74 6.46 15.75 7.47
CA ALA A 74 6.67 16.83 6.51
C ALA A 74 7.75 17.78 7.03
N GLN A 75 8.86 17.86 6.31
CA GLN A 75 9.98 18.71 6.70
C GLN A 75 9.48 20.16 6.64
N ALA A 76 9.58 20.88 7.76
CA ALA A 76 9.21 22.29 7.81
C ALA A 76 9.97 23.04 6.71
N PRO A 77 9.32 23.93 5.94
CA PRO A 77 9.98 24.61 4.85
C PRO A 77 11.20 25.35 5.39
N SER A 78 12.37 25.08 4.80
CA SER A 78 13.58 25.84 5.07
C SER A 78 13.38 27.24 4.47
N LEU A 79 12.81 28.16 5.25
CA LEU A 79 12.86 29.58 4.93
C LEU A 79 14.34 29.97 4.97
N ALA A 80 14.87 30.41 3.83
CA ALA A 80 16.23 30.95 3.76
C ALA A 80 16.39 32.03 4.84
N ALA A 81 17.42 31.88 5.66
CA ALA A 81 17.68 32.78 6.78
C ALA A 81 18.06 34.18 6.25
N GLU A 82 17.06 35.03 6.02
CA GLU A 82 17.32 36.48 5.98
C GLU A 82 17.64 36.95 7.40
N PRO A 83 18.72 37.73 7.60
CA PRO A 83 19.05 38.25 8.91
C PRO A 83 17.96 39.22 9.39
N LEU A 84 17.51 39.03 10.63
CA LEU A 84 16.54 39.90 11.30
C LEU A 84 17.03 41.36 11.27
N ALA A 85 16.29 42.23 10.58
CA ALA A 85 16.49 43.67 10.67
C ALA A 85 16.22 44.12 12.12
N GLU A 86 17.23 44.70 12.77
CA GLU A 86 17.10 45.26 14.13
C GLU A 86 16.23 46.53 14.11
N TYR A 87 14.92 46.36 14.20
CA TYR A 87 14.02 47.47 14.51
C TYR A 87 13.97 47.70 16.02
N LYS A 88 14.62 48.78 16.48
CA LYS A 88 14.48 49.27 17.87
C LYS A 88 13.04 49.75 18.09
N THR A 89 12.27 49.00 18.88
CA THR A 89 10.95 49.44 19.36
C THR A 89 11.13 50.27 20.64
N PRO A 90 10.58 51.50 20.72
CA PRO A 90 10.60 52.26 21.96
C PRO A 90 9.68 51.62 23.02
N PRO A 91 9.96 51.79 24.33
CA PRO A 91 9.29 51.03 25.39
C PRO A 91 7.80 51.39 25.50
N ALA A 92 6.96 50.35 25.59
CA ALA A 92 5.53 50.47 25.80
C ALA A 92 5.22 51.03 27.20
N LYS A 93 4.33 52.04 27.28
CA LYS A 93 3.79 52.54 28.55
C LYS A 93 2.95 51.46 29.24
N ALA A 94 3.21 51.25 30.53
CA ALA A 94 2.50 50.28 31.37
C ALA A 94 1.00 50.60 31.48
N GLN A 95 0.14 49.61 31.16
CA GLN A 95 -1.29 49.67 31.45
C GLN A 95 -1.55 49.22 32.90
N LYS A 96 -2.37 50.00 33.62
CA LYS A 96 -2.81 49.69 34.99
C LYS A 96 -3.74 48.47 34.99
N PRO A 97 -3.67 47.59 36.01
CA PRO A 97 -4.51 46.40 36.08
C PRO A 97 -5.96 46.77 36.40
N ALA A 98 -6.91 46.22 35.64
CA ALA A 98 -8.33 46.31 35.93
C ALA A 98 -8.73 45.32 37.03
N ALA A 99 -9.45 45.81 38.04
CA ALA A 99 -9.90 45.03 39.19
C ALA A 99 -10.90 43.92 38.79
N LYS A 100 -10.63 42.68 39.23
CA LYS A 100 -11.55 41.54 39.12
C LYS A 100 -12.80 41.79 39.96
N LYS A 101 -13.98 41.89 39.33
CA LYS A 101 -15.28 41.72 39.99
C LYS A 101 -15.80 40.31 39.74
N VAL A 102 -15.80 39.52 40.81
CA VAL A 102 -16.42 38.20 40.94
C VAL A 102 -17.93 38.31 40.71
N ARG A 103 -18.52 37.40 39.94
CA ARG A 103 -19.98 37.19 39.91
C ARG A 103 -20.29 35.83 40.56
N PRO A 104 -21.26 35.76 41.50
CA PRO A 104 -21.61 34.52 42.17
C PRO A 104 -22.57 33.69 41.30
N ASN A 105 -22.56 32.39 41.56
CA ASN A 105 -23.34 31.33 40.92
C ASN A 105 -24.84 31.47 41.22
N ALA A 106 -25.69 31.22 40.21
CA ALA A 106 -27.05 30.69 40.33
C ALA A 106 -27.41 29.99 39.01
#